data_AF-A0A3D0DTS2-F1
#
_entry.id   AF-A0A3D0DTS2-F1
#
_cell.length_a   1.000
_cell.length_b   1.000
_cell.length_c   1.000
_cell.angle_alpha   90.00
_cell.angle_beta   90.00
_cell.angle_gamma   90.00
#
_symmetry.space_group_name_H-M   'P 1'
#
loop_
_entity.id
_entity.type
_entity.pdbx_description
1 polymer ?
#
loop_
_entity_poly.entity_id
_entity_poly.type
_entity_poly.pdbx_seq_one_letter_code
_entity_poly.pdbx_strand_id
1 'polypeptide(L)'
;MIKKFLALAATALFSLNASAGYIQYDFHTGSDGAGLSGYFIQHDTDQSIAYFDFWLLDPVRDYGQPFYPLGGEGEVLLTDATTHFLSDGPTNFTIADDFGADHFTNLSVSFARNAQGSFVYTAHYDADLFEQEPPMFYSGTLTGIATRGTVDPQLAEYLDSMDGYEYGVPRIVPRYIGPNEVPGEVPEPASIALLALGAAGMLGATRRRSSGR
;
A
#
# COMPACT_ATOMS: atom_id res chain seq x y z
N MET A 1 -27.12 -40.22 6.36
CA MET A 1 -26.84 -39.29 5.24
C MET A 1 -26.84 -37.81 5.64
N ILE A 2 -27.56 -37.41 6.70
CA ILE A 2 -27.59 -36.04 7.26
C ILE A 2 -26.21 -35.45 7.63
N LYS A 3 -25.23 -36.27 8.03
CA LYS A 3 -23.90 -35.81 8.42
C LYS A 3 -23.05 -35.25 7.27
N LYS A 4 -23.38 -35.57 6.01
CA LYS A 4 -22.64 -35.09 4.83
C LYS A 4 -23.09 -33.71 4.35
N PHE A 5 -24.36 -33.34 4.62
CA PHE A 5 -24.89 -32.02 4.28
C PHE A 5 -24.40 -30.92 5.22
N LEU A 6 -24.18 -31.23 6.51
CA LEU A 6 -23.63 -30.28 7.48
C LEU A 6 -22.19 -29.88 7.16
N ALA A 7 -21.38 -30.80 6.65
CA ALA A 7 -20.00 -30.50 6.24
C ALA A 7 -19.98 -29.55 5.02
N LEU A 8 -20.86 -29.78 4.03
CA LEU A 8 -20.94 -28.94 2.83
C LEU A 8 -21.50 -27.54 3.14
N ALA A 9 -22.46 -27.43 4.07
CA ALA A 9 -22.98 -26.15 4.53
C ALA A 9 -21.93 -25.36 5.34
N ALA A 10 -21.09 -26.03 6.13
CA ALA A 10 -19.99 -25.38 6.84
C ALA A 10 -18.92 -24.86 5.86
N THR A 11 -18.50 -25.64 4.85
CA THR A 11 -17.56 -25.12 3.83
C THR A 11 -18.15 -23.99 3.02
N ALA A 12 -19.46 -24.03 2.71
CA ALA A 12 -20.15 -22.94 2.03
C ALA A 12 -20.23 -21.66 2.89
N LEU A 13 -20.42 -21.78 4.21
CA LEU A 13 -20.44 -20.65 5.13
C LEU A 13 -19.04 -20.07 5.42
N PHE A 14 -17.99 -20.89 5.34
CA PHE A 14 -16.59 -20.42 5.41
C PHE A 14 -16.07 -19.86 4.07
N SER A 15 -16.73 -20.15 2.94
CA SER A 15 -16.42 -19.53 1.64
C SER A 15 -17.20 -18.24 1.36
N LEU A 16 -18.14 -17.85 2.23
CA LEU A 16 -19.01 -16.67 2.04
C LEU A 16 -18.68 -15.49 2.97
N ASN A 17 -17.53 -15.49 3.65
CA ASN A 17 -17.16 -14.41 4.60
C ASN A 17 -15.72 -13.90 4.46
N ALA A 18 -15.05 -14.19 3.34
CA ALA A 18 -14.00 -13.31 2.87
C ALA A 18 -14.66 -12.46 1.78
N SER A 19 -14.62 -11.13 1.90
CA SER A 19 -14.76 -10.23 0.76
C SER A 19 -13.61 -10.55 -0.21
N ALA A 20 -13.74 -11.66 -0.93
CA ALA A 20 -12.72 -12.23 -1.78
C ALA A 20 -12.59 -11.31 -2.99
N GLY A 21 -11.53 -10.52 -3.00
CA GLY A 21 -11.34 -9.49 -4.00
C GLY A 21 -10.67 -8.23 -3.46
N TYR A 22 -10.81 -7.89 -2.17
CA TYR A 22 -10.34 -6.61 -1.62
C TYR A 22 -9.59 -6.73 -0.30
N ILE A 23 -8.58 -5.87 -0.13
CA ILE A 23 -7.82 -5.68 1.10
C ILE A 23 -7.81 -4.20 1.44
N GLN A 24 -8.25 -3.85 2.64
CA GLN A 24 -8.14 -2.50 3.18
C GLN A 24 -6.87 -2.34 4.01
N TYR A 25 -6.23 -1.19 3.89
CA TYR A 25 -5.16 -0.74 4.78
C TYR A 25 -5.54 0.60 5.40
N ASP A 26 -5.59 0.62 6.72
CA ASP A 26 -5.90 1.80 7.54
C ASP A 26 -4.61 2.53 7.89
N PHE A 27 -4.58 3.82 7.61
CA PHE A 27 -3.49 4.71 7.99
C PHE A 27 -3.65 5.22 9.41
N HIS A 28 -2.54 5.17 10.16
CA HIS A 28 -2.43 5.78 11.48
C HIS A 28 -1.39 6.88 11.44
N THR A 29 -1.74 8.04 11.97
CA THR A 29 -0.84 9.18 12.12
C THR A 29 0.31 8.85 13.07
N GLY A 30 1.40 9.60 12.95
CA GLY A 30 2.49 9.62 13.92
C GLY A 30 2.04 10.13 15.29
N SER A 31 2.92 10.00 16.29
CA SER A 31 2.64 10.38 17.67
C SER A 31 2.45 11.88 17.89
N ASP A 32 2.89 12.70 16.94
CA ASP A 32 2.70 14.15 16.88
C ASP A 32 1.40 14.56 16.17
N GLY A 33 0.61 13.59 15.72
CA GLY A 33 -0.62 13.82 14.94
C GLY A 33 -0.36 14.10 13.46
N ALA A 34 0.91 14.09 13.01
CA ALA A 34 1.26 14.26 11.61
C ALA A 34 1.23 12.91 10.87
N GLY A 35 0.76 12.88 9.63
CA GLY A 35 0.70 11.66 8.82
C GLY A 35 -0.55 11.56 7.97
N LEU A 36 -0.86 10.34 7.56
CA LEU A 36 -2.09 9.97 6.89
C LEU A 36 -3.10 9.42 7.89
N SER A 37 -4.38 9.75 7.71
CA SER A 37 -5.49 9.23 8.52
C SER A 37 -6.67 8.85 7.62
N GLY A 38 -7.14 7.61 7.71
CA GLY A 38 -8.15 7.07 6.79
C GLY A 38 -7.71 5.72 6.26
N TYR A 39 -8.07 5.38 5.03
CA TYR A 39 -7.74 4.08 4.45
C TYR A 39 -7.63 4.10 2.93
N PHE A 40 -7.08 3.01 2.39
CA PHE A 40 -7.23 2.67 0.98
C PHE A 40 -7.55 1.19 0.82
N ILE A 41 -8.13 0.85 -0.33
CA ILE A 41 -8.52 -0.50 -0.69
C ILE A 41 -7.78 -0.88 -1.95
N GLN A 42 -7.18 -2.08 -1.96
CA GLN A 42 -6.58 -2.67 -3.14
C GLN A 42 -7.21 -4.03 -3.44
N HIS A 43 -7.08 -4.50 -4.67
CA HIS A 43 -7.45 -5.85 -5.03
C HIS A 43 -6.51 -6.89 -4.41
N ASP A 44 -7.05 -8.00 -3.93
CA ASP A 44 -6.24 -9.11 -3.41
C ASP A 44 -5.52 -9.91 -4.51
N THR A 45 -6.04 -9.87 -5.74
CA THR A 45 -5.53 -10.65 -6.88
C THR A 45 -4.32 -10.03 -7.57
N ASP A 46 -4.30 -8.70 -7.72
CA ASP A 46 -3.26 -7.99 -8.48
C ASP A 46 -2.70 -6.76 -7.77
N GLN A 47 -3.18 -6.46 -6.55
CA GLN A 47 -2.74 -5.33 -5.72
C GLN A 47 -3.02 -3.95 -6.32
N SER A 48 -3.79 -3.83 -7.41
CA SER A 48 -4.21 -2.52 -7.92
C SER A 48 -5.13 -1.82 -6.92
N ILE A 49 -4.97 -0.49 -6.78
CA ILE A 49 -5.81 0.31 -5.89
C ILE A 49 -7.23 0.43 -6.48
N ALA A 50 -8.23 0.08 -5.69
CA ALA A 50 -9.64 0.14 -6.05
C ALA A 50 -10.35 1.40 -5.51
N TYR A 51 -9.91 1.88 -4.35
CA TYR A 51 -10.49 3.02 -3.64
C TYR A 51 -9.48 3.63 -2.67
N PHE A 52 -9.64 4.91 -2.33
CA PHE A 52 -8.94 5.55 -1.23
C PHE A 52 -9.81 6.64 -0.60
N ASP A 53 -9.71 6.82 0.72
CA ASP A 53 -10.31 7.95 1.42
C ASP A 53 -9.46 8.19 2.67
N PHE A 54 -8.62 9.22 2.60
CA PHE A 54 -7.76 9.57 3.71
C PHE A 54 -7.41 11.05 3.70
N TRP A 55 -6.97 11.54 4.85
CA TRP A 55 -6.45 12.88 5.06
C TRP A 55 -4.95 12.84 5.20
N LEU A 56 -4.26 13.74 4.51
CA LEU A 56 -2.92 14.18 4.85
C LEU A 56 -3.02 15.25 5.93
N LEU A 57 -2.27 15.10 7.03
CA LEU A 57 -2.28 15.99 8.18
C LEU A 57 -0.83 16.37 8.53
N ASP A 58 -0.49 17.65 8.44
CA ASP A 58 0.79 18.22 8.87
C ASP A 58 0.56 19.40 9.83
N PRO A 59 0.38 19.14 11.14
CA PRO A 59 0.15 20.18 12.13
C PRO A 59 1.36 21.09 12.34
N VAL A 60 2.57 20.69 11.94
CA VAL A 60 3.77 21.53 12.05
C VAL A 60 3.70 22.68 11.05
N ARG A 61 3.13 22.43 9.87
CA ARG A 61 2.93 23.41 8.81
C ARG A 61 1.53 24.00 8.77
N ASP A 62 0.64 23.55 9.66
CA ASP A 62 -0.80 23.87 9.64
C ASP A 62 -1.43 23.56 8.28
N TYR A 63 -1.04 22.42 7.69
CA TYR A 63 -1.50 21.97 6.39
C TYR A 63 -2.28 20.66 6.53
N GLY A 64 -3.37 20.53 5.78
CA GLY A 64 -4.07 19.27 5.66
C GLY A 64 -4.91 19.21 4.39
N GLN A 65 -4.96 18.04 3.78
CA GLN A 65 -5.65 17.82 2.51
C GLN A 65 -6.36 16.46 2.50
N PRO A 66 -7.67 16.41 2.21
CA PRO A 66 -8.34 15.15 1.94
C PRO A 66 -7.97 14.61 0.56
N PHE A 67 -7.83 13.30 0.47
CA PHE A 67 -7.66 12.56 -0.77
C PHE A 67 -8.76 11.51 -0.86
N TYR A 68 -9.63 11.67 -1.85
CA TYR A 68 -10.64 10.70 -2.23
C TYR A 68 -10.86 10.79 -3.74
N PRO A 69 -11.23 9.69 -4.42
CA PRO A 69 -11.45 9.68 -5.85
C PRO A 69 -12.45 10.74 -6.29
N LEU A 70 -12.01 11.60 -7.19
CA LEU A 70 -12.81 12.63 -7.85
C LEU A 70 -12.50 12.58 -9.33
N GLY A 71 -13.50 12.30 -10.16
CA GLY A 71 -13.37 12.37 -11.62
C GLY A 71 -13.90 13.69 -12.17
N GLY A 72 -13.12 14.36 -13.03
CA GLY A 72 -13.54 15.60 -13.72
C GLY A 72 -12.50 16.72 -13.66
N GLU A 73 -12.96 17.96 -13.82
CA GLU A 73 -12.12 19.13 -13.49
C GLU A 73 -11.91 19.17 -11.98
N GLY A 74 -10.65 19.27 -11.54
CA GLY A 74 -10.35 19.14 -10.12
C GLY A 74 -10.06 17.71 -9.66
N GLU A 75 -9.55 16.86 -10.55
CA GLU A 75 -9.41 15.44 -10.25
C GLU A 75 -8.30 15.14 -9.23
N VAL A 76 -8.62 14.18 -8.34
CA VAL A 76 -7.67 13.53 -7.46
C VAL A 76 -7.39 12.16 -8.07
N LEU A 77 -6.27 12.06 -8.79
CA LEU A 77 -5.95 10.94 -9.66
C LEU A 77 -4.80 10.11 -9.10
N LEU A 78 -5.01 8.79 -9.04
CA LEU A 78 -3.94 7.82 -8.89
C LEU A 78 -3.08 7.81 -10.16
N THR A 79 -1.81 8.18 -10.06
CA THR A 79 -0.93 8.36 -11.23
C THR A 79 0.14 7.28 -11.38
N ASP A 80 0.54 6.63 -10.29
CA ASP A 80 1.52 5.54 -10.33
C ASP A 80 1.26 4.52 -9.20
N ALA A 81 1.69 3.28 -9.44
CA ALA A 81 1.61 2.20 -8.44
C ALA A 81 2.80 1.23 -8.56
N THR A 82 3.41 0.90 -7.42
CA THR A 82 4.53 -0.04 -7.33
C THR A 82 4.42 -0.88 -6.05
N THR A 83 5.23 -1.93 -5.90
CA THR A 83 5.20 -2.74 -4.67
C THR A 83 6.54 -3.40 -4.41
N HIS A 84 6.91 -3.53 -3.13
CA HIS A 84 8.03 -4.36 -2.68
C HIS A 84 7.56 -5.73 -2.18
N PHE A 85 6.24 -6.00 -2.22
CA PHE A 85 5.63 -7.18 -1.62
C PHE A 85 5.13 -8.14 -2.69
N LEU A 86 5.72 -9.34 -2.72
CA LEU A 86 5.29 -10.42 -3.62
C LEU A 86 3.89 -10.95 -3.28
N SER A 87 3.49 -10.89 -2.00
CA SER A 87 2.12 -11.16 -1.54
C SER A 87 1.85 -10.44 -0.22
N ASP A 88 0.56 -10.21 0.07
CA ASP A 88 0.08 -9.78 1.38
C ASP A 88 0.68 -8.48 1.93
N GLY A 89 1.04 -7.54 1.06
CA GLY A 89 1.53 -6.22 1.44
C GLY A 89 0.83 -5.08 0.69
N PRO A 90 0.91 -3.85 1.24
CA PRO A 90 0.32 -2.66 0.65
C PRO A 90 1.08 -2.24 -0.60
N THR A 91 0.34 -1.77 -1.59
CA THR A 91 0.86 -1.13 -2.80
C THR A 91 1.36 0.27 -2.49
N ASN A 92 2.56 0.60 -2.94
CA ASN A 92 3.04 1.98 -3.02
C ASN A 92 2.27 2.72 -4.13
N PHE A 93 1.98 3.99 -3.93
CA PHE A 93 1.24 4.76 -4.92
C PHE A 93 1.58 6.24 -4.92
N THR A 94 1.25 6.90 -6.02
CA THR A 94 1.29 8.36 -6.16
C THR A 94 -0.09 8.86 -6.54
N ILE A 95 -0.56 9.90 -5.85
CA ILE A 95 -1.81 10.61 -6.14
C ILE A 95 -1.47 12.07 -6.44
N ALA A 96 -2.01 12.57 -7.55
CA ALA A 96 -1.98 13.97 -7.89
C ALA A 96 -3.39 14.55 -7.72
N ASP A 97 -3.49 15.66 -7.02
CA ASP A 97 -4.67 16.50 -6.89
C ASP A 97 -4.41 17.79 -7.67
N ASP A 98 -5.25 18.10 -8.65
CA ASP A 98 -5.18 19.32 -9.45
C ASP A 98 -6.55 19.99 -9.49
N PHE A 99 -6.87 20.73 -8.43
CA PHE A 99 -8.08 21.53 -8.30
C PHE A 99 -8.02 22.77 -9.20
N GLY A 100 -8.23 22.57 -10.50
CA GLY A 100 -8.39 23.64 -11.48
C GLY A 100 -7.18 24.56 -11.63
N ALA A 101 -5.97 24.06 -11.36
CA ALA A 101 -4.71 24.81 -11.27
C ALA A 101 -4.63 25.86 -10.13
N ASP A 102 -5.66 26.00 -9.30
CA ASP A 102 -5.65 26.88 -8.12
C ASP A 102 -5.03 26.19 -6.90
N HIS A 103 -5.06 24.85 -6.89
CA HIS A 103 -4.45 24.02 -5.88
C HIS A 103 -3.90 22.75 -6.52
N PHE A 104 -2.59 22.54 -6.36
CA PHE A 104 -1.92 21.32 -6.76
C PHE A 104 -1.36 20.60 -5.54
N THR A 105 -1.59 19.30 -5.39
CA THR A 105 -0.86 18.47 -4.42
C THR A 105 -0.41 17.18 -5.07
N ASN A 106 0.88 16.89 -5.01
CA ASN A 106 1.41 15.58 -5.37
C ASN A 106 1.81 14.83 -4.10
N LEU A 107 1.25 13.65 -3.89
CA LEU A 107 1.49 12.79 -2.75
C LEU A 107 2.03 11.44 -3.23
N SER A 108 3.21 11.06 -2.76
CA SER A 108 3.78 9.72 -2.96
C SER A 108 3.86 8.97 -1.65
N VAL A 109 3.28 7.77 -1.59
CA VAL A 109 3.27 6.90 -0.42
C VAL A 109 4.05 5.64 -0.72
N SER A 110 5.08 5.38 0.07
CA SER A 110 5.87 4.15 0.00
C SER A 110 5.75 3.38 1.31
N PHE A 111 5.74 2.05 1.21
CA PHE A 111 5.59 1.15 2.33
C PHE A 111 6.80 0.25 2.49
N ALA A 112 7.14 -0.03 3.76
CA ALA A 112 8.14 -1.02 4.14
C ALA A 112 7.64 -1.84 5.33
N ARG A 113 8.28 -2.97 5.60
CA ARG A 113 8.09 -3.70 6.87
C ARG A 113 9.15 -3.28 7.87
N ASN A 114 8.73 -2.95 9.08
CA ASN A 114 9.66 -2.76 10.19
C ASN A 114 10.15 -4.11 10.76
N ALA A 115 11.10 -4.07 11.69
CA ALA A 115 11.67 -5.27 12.31
C ALA A 115 10.65 -6.12 13.08
N GLN A 116 9.49 -5.56 13.43
CA GLN A 116 8.37 -6.21 14.11
C GLN A 116 7.34 -6.77 13.11
N GLY A 117 7.55 -6.60 11.81
CA GLY A 117 6.68 -7.08 10.74
C GLY A 117 5.47 -6.18 10.43
N SER A 118 5.35 -5.02 11.10
CA SER A 118 4.29 -4.04 10.81
C SER A 118 4.62 -3.25 9.55
N PHE A 119 3.60 -2.83 8.80
CA PHE A 119 3.79 -1.92 7.68
C PHE A 119 3.97 -0.50 8.18
N VAL A 120 5.09 0.09 7.82
CA VAL A 120 5.36 1.51 8.01
C VAL A 120 5.24 2.19 6.65
N TYR A 121 4.68 3.38 6.62
CA TYR A 121 4.61 4.19 5.41
C TYR A 121 5.47 5.44 5.55
N THR A 122 5.96 5.90 4.41
CA THR A 122 6.55 7.23 4.21
C THR A 122 5.76 7.95 3.14
N ALA A 123 5.13 9.05 3.51
CA ALA A 123 4.36 9.92 2.64
C ALA A 123 5.18 11.18 2.34
N HIS A 124 5.57 11.37 1.09
CA HIS A 124 6.17 12.60 0.63
C HIS A 124 5.13 13.42 -0.12
N TYR A 125 5.04 14.71 0.18
CA TYR A 125 4.11 15.59 -0.50
C TYR A 125 4.75 16.93 -0.85
N ASP A 126 4.27 17.49 -1.96
CA ASP A 126 4.49 18.86 -2.39
C ASP A 126 3.11 19.45 -2.73
N ALA A 127 2.82 20.64 -2.25
CA ALA A 127 1.55 21.33 -2.45
C ALA A 127 1.73 22.81 -2.75
N ASP A 128 1.03 23.29 -3.76
CA ASP A 128 1.00 24.67 -4.21
C ASP A 128 -0.45 25.17 -4.10
N LEU A 129 -0.69 26.17 -3.25
CA LEU A 129 -2.01 26.78 -3.02
C LEU A 129 -2.02 28.21 -3.59
N PHE A 130 -2.45 28.35 -4.84
CA PHE A 130 -2.53 29.64 -5.54
C PHE A 130 -3.81 30.42 -5.21
N GLU A 131 -4.84 29.76 -4.69
CA GLU A 131 -6.08 30.41 -4.22
C GLU A 131 -5.88 31.28 -2.96
N GLN A 132 -4.76 31.13 -2.26
CA GLN A 132 -4.43 31.93 -1.08
C GLN A 132 -3.60 33.17 -1.44
N GLU A 133 -3.76 34.24 -0.65
CA GLU A 133 -3.05 35.51 -0.85
C GLU A 133 -2.20 35.85 0.40
N PRO A 134 -0.85 35.78 0.34
CA PRO A 134 -0.05 35.33 -0.80
C PRO A 134 -0.14 33.81 -1.02
N PRO A 135 0.21 33.31 -2.23
CA PRO A 135 0.25 31.88 -2.50
C PRO A 135 1.12 31.14 -1.48
N MET A 136 0.65 29.96 -1.05
CA MET A 136 1.33 29.15 -0.05
C MET A 136 1.89 27.89 -0.68
N PHE A 137 3.07 27.49 -0.21
CA PHE A 137 3.80 26.34 -0.74
C PHE A 137 4.19 25.46 0.44
N TYR A 138 3.79 24.20 0.39
CA TYR A 138 4.09 23.22 1.42
C TYR A 138 4.83 22.05 0.81
N SER A 139 5.82 21.55 1.53
CA SER A 139 6.40 20.25 1.24
C SER A 139 6.87 19.58 2.50
N GLY A 140 6.77 18.27 2.51
CA GLY A 140 7.07 17.49 3.70
C GLY A 140 7.26 16.01 3.44
N THR A 141 7.80 15.37 4.46
CA THR A 141 7.83 13.92 4.56
C THR A 141 7.22 13.55 5.90
N LEU A 142 6.16 12.76 5.84
CA LEU A 142 5.43 12.26 7.00
C LEU A 142 5.61 10.74 7.07
N THR A 143 5.59 10.20 8.28
CA THR A 143 5.73 8.75 8.48
C THR A 143 4.69 8.27 9.46
N GLY A 144 4.28 7.02 9.29
CA GLY A 144 3.33 6.40 10.20
C GLY A 144 3.23 4.90 9.96
N ILE A 145 2.15 4.32 10.46
CA ILE A 145 1.89 2.87 10.39
C ILE A 145 0.64 2.64 9.56
N ALA A 146 0.67 1.59 8.74
CA ALA A 146 -0.52 1.06 8.08
C ALA A 146 -0.86 -0.32 8.64
N THR A 147 -2.14 -0.56 8.91
CA THR A 147 -2.63 -1.85 9.40
C THR A 147 -3.69 -2.40 8.48
N ARG A 148 -3.78 -3.72 8.36
CA ARG A 148 -4.88 -4.33 7.62
C ARG A 148 -6.21 -4.06 8.33
N GLY A 149 -7.15 -3.48 7.60
CA GLY A 149 -8.48 -3.13 8.07
C GLY A 149 -9.54 -4.17 7.70
N THR A 150 -10.80 -3.80 7.90
CA THR A 150 -11.97 -4.55 7.43
C THR A 150 -12.68 -3.73 6.38
N VAL A 151 -12.86 -4.30 5.19
CA VAL A 151 -13.65 -3.68 4.11
C VAL A 151 -15.12 -3.70 4.50
N ASP A 152 -15.80 -2.55 4.43
CA ASP A 152 -17.25 -2.47 4.59
C ASP A 152 -17.94 -3.30 3.47
N PRO A 153 -18.79 -4.29 3.80
CA PRO A 153 -19.51 -5.06 2.79
C PRO A 153 -20.30 -4.20 1.80
N GLN A 154 -20.87 -3.07 2.21
CA GLN A 154 -21.61 -2.19 1.29
C GLN A 154 -20.67 -1.51 0.29
N LEU A 155 -19.46 -1.15 0.73
CA LEU A 155 -18.45 -0.59 -0.16
C LEU A 155 -17.91 -1.65 -1.13
N ALA A 156 -17.70 -2.89 -0.67
CA ALA A 156 -17.32 -3.98 -1.55
C ALA A 156 -18.39 -4.26 -2.62
N GLU A 157 -19.67 -4.34 -2.23
CA GLU A 157 -20.80 -4.49 -3.15
C GLU A 157 -20.89 -3.34 -4.16
N TYR A 158 -20.62 -2.11 -3.70
CA TYR A 158 -20.56 -0.93 -4.57
C TYR A 158 -19.42 -1.04 -5.58
N LEU A 159 -18.20 -1.36 -5.15
CA LEU A 159 -17.04 -1.52 -6.03
C LEU A 159 -17.29 -2.63 -7.07
N ASP A 160 -17.87 -3.77 -6.65
CA ASP A 160 -18.24 -4.85 -7.55
C ASP A 160 -19.28 -4.43 -8.60
N SER A 161 -20.19 -3.51 -8.25
CA SER A 161 -21.15 -2.92 -9.20
C SER A 161 -20.52 -1.95 -10.21
N MET A 162 -19.29 -1.50 -9.93
CA MET A 162 -18.51 -0.53 -10.72
C MET A 162 -17.27 -1.19 -11.38
N ASP A 163 -17.38 -2.47 -11.75
CA ASP A 163 -16.30 -3.26 -12.35
C ASP A 163 -15.02 -3.36 -11.48
N GLY A 164 -15.15 -3.16 -10.17
CA GLY A 164 -14.12 -3.32 -9.16
C GLY A 164 -13.43 -2.03 -8.71
N TYR A 165 -13.75 -0.88 -9.30
CA TYR A 165 -13.07 0.39 -9.04
C TYR A 165 -14.07 1.50 -8.77
N GLU A 166 -13.72 2.41 -7.85
CA GLU A 166 -14.46 3.64 -7.66
C GLU A 166 -14.41 4.53 -8.89
N TYR A 167 -15.44 5.35 -9.09
CA TYR A 167 -15.47 6.29 -10.19
C TYR A 167 -14.25 7.23 -10.16
N GLY A 168 -13.50 7.30 -11.27
CA GLY A 168 -12.28 8.11 -11.39
C GLY A 168 -11.00 7.41 -10.96
N VAL A 169 -11.06 6.20 -10.38
CA VAL A 169 -9.85 5.42 -10.06
C VAL A 169 -9.40 4.61 -11.28
N PRO A 170 -8.22 4.89 -11.86
CA PRO A 170 -7.70 4.08 -12.95
C PRO A 170 -7.17 2.74 -12.43
N ARG A 171 -7.38 1.69 -13.23
CA ARG A 171 -6.74 0.39 -12.99
C ARG A 171 -5.24 0.46 -13.28
N ILE A 172 -4.43 0.65 -12.24
CA ILE A 172 -2.96 0.57 -12.30
C ILE A 172 -2.50 -0.66 -11.52
N VAL A 173 -2.06 -1.69 -12.24
CA VAL A 173 -1.46 -2.89 -11.62
C VAL A 173 -0.04 -2.55 -11.20
N PRO A 174 0.31 -2.65 -9.91
CA PRO A 174 1.62 -2.22 -9.43
C PRO A 174 2.74 -3.05 -10.03
N ARG A 175 3.81 -2.35 -10.43
CA ARG A 175 5.05 -3.01 -10.81
C ARG A 175 5.82 -3.41 -9.56
N TYR A 176 6.23 -4.67 -9.48
CA TYR A 176 7.15 -5.12 -8.44
C TYR A 176 8.53 -4.47 -8.60
N ILE A 177 9.02 -3.81 -7.55
CA ILE A 177 10.37 -3.24 -7.45
C ILE A 177 11.17 -4.14 -6.53
N GLY A 178 12.13 -4.86 -7.10
CA GLY A 178 12.97 -5.79 -6.35
C GLY A 178 13.90 -5.06 -5.37
N PRO A 179 14.43 -5.78 -4.36
CA PRO A 179 15.29 -5.20 -3.32
C PRO A 179 16.60 -4.58 -3.86
N ASN A 180 16.99 -4.89 -5.10
CA ASN A 180 18.18 -4.33 -5.74
C ASN A 180 17.91 -3.03 -6.52
N GLU A 181 16.64 -2.65 -6.66
CA GLU A 181 16.22 -1.46 -7.40
C GLU A 181 15.89 -0.28 -6.46
N VAL A 182 15.94 -0.50 -5.14
CA VAL A 182 15.73 0.52 -4.11
C VAL A 182 17.08 0.94 -3.50
N PRO A 183 17.52 2.20 -3.64
CA PRO A 183 18.71 2.69 -2.95
C PRO A 183 18.51 2.65 -1.43
N GLY A 184 19.14 1.70 -0.74
CA GLY A 184 19.20 1.66 0.73
C GLY A 184 18.48 0.50 1.41
N GLU A 185 17.75 -0.36 0.68
CA GLU A 185 17.22 -1.60 1.27
C GLU A 185 18.33 -2.65 1.44
N VAL A 186 18.70 -2.91 2.68
CA VAL A 186 19.53 -4.07 3.04
C VAL A 186 18.63 -5.31 2.97
N PRO A 187 18.99 -6.36 2.22
CA PRO A 187 18.18 -7.57 2.12
C PRO A 187 17.82 -8.13 3.50
N GLU A 188 16.59 -8.61 3.66
CA GLU A 188 16.10 -9.15 4.94
C GLU A 188 17.08 -10.20 5.53
N PRO A 189 17.20 -10.30 6.88
CA PRO A 189 18.15 -11.19 7.54
C PRO A 189 18.03 -12.66 7.10
N ALA A 190 16.83 -13.11 6.75
CA ALA A 190 16.58 -14.46 6.24
C ALA A 190 17.27 -14.72 4.89
N SER A 191 17.26 -13.72 4.01
CA SER A 191 17.91 -13.76 2.69
C SER A 191 19.43 -13.76 2.82
N ILE A 192 19.97 -12.98 3.76
CA ILE A 192 21.41 -13.00 4.10
C ILE A 192 21.79 -14.36 4.71
N ALA A 193 20.96 -14.92 5.58
CA ALA A 193 21.19 -16.23 6.19
C ALA A 193 21.19 -17.35 5.13
N LEU A 194 20.26 -17.33 4.18
CA LEU A 194 20.21 -18.28 3.06
C LEU A 194 21.41 -18.15 2.13
N LEU A 195 21.86 -16.93 1.84
CA LEU A 195 23.04 -16.67 1.02
C LEU A 195 24.32 -17.11 1.73
N ALA A 196 24.42 -16.88 3.04
CA ALA A 196 25.52 -17.34 3.89
C ALA A 196 25.55 -18.86 4.04
N LEU A 197 24.39 -19.52 4.20
CA LEU A 197 24.26 -20.98 4.25
C LEU A 197 24.60 -21.62 2.89
N GLY A 198 24.19 -21.00 1.78
CA GLY A 198 24.56 -21.41 0.44
C GLY A 198 26.07 -21.32 0.17
N ALA A 199 26.70 -20.21 0.59
CA ALA A 199 28.15 -20.03 0.49
C ALA A 199 28.94 -21.00 1.38
N ALA A 200 28.50 -21.24 2.62
CA ALA A 200 29.12 -22.19 3.53
C ALA A 200 28.99 -23.65 3.02
N GLY A 201 27.85 -24.00 2.42
CA GLY A 201 27.63 -25.31 1.79
C GLY A 201 28.57 -25.59 0.62
N MET A 202 28.82 -24.59 -0.24
CA MET A 202 29.74 -24.71 -1.37
C MET A 202 31.21 -24.83 -0.93
N LEU A 203 31.63 -24.08 0.10
CA LEU A 203 32.98 -24.18 0.67
C LEU A 203 33.22 -25.51 1.42
N GLY A 204 32.18 -26.08 2.04
CA GLY A 204 32.24 -27.42 2.64
C GLY A 204 32.34 -28.55 1.60
N ALA A 205 31.61 -28.44 0.49
CA ALA A 205 31.60 -29.45 -0.57
C ALA A 205 32.92 -29.52 -1.35
N THR A 206 33.62 -28.39 -1.51
CA THR A 206 34.92 -28.34 -2.21
C THR A 206 36.05 -28.97 -1.40
N ARG A 207 36.02 -28.94 -0.06
CA ARG A 207 37.01 -29.61 0.80
C ARG A 207 36.89 -31.13 0.85
N ARG A 208 35.69 -31.69 0.67
CA ARG A 208 35.48 -33.16 0.71
C ARG A 208 35.96 -33.88 -0.56
N ARG A 209 36.24 -33.16 -1.65
CA ARG A 209 36.64 -33.77 -2.92
C ARG A 209 38.14 -34.08 -3.03
N SER A 210 38.98 -33.61 -2.09
CA SER A 210 40.45 -33.83 -2.16
C SER A 210 41.02 -34.82 -1.14
N SER A 211 40.19 -35.52 -0.36
CA SER A 211 40.62 -36.43 0.72
C SER A 211 40.25 -37.91 0.49
N GLY A 212 40.06 -38.31 -0.76
CA GLY A 212 39.89 -39.71 -1.16
C GLY A 212 40.87 -40.11 -2.26
N ARG A 213 42.12 -40.39 -1.88
CA ARG A 213 43.08 -41.18 -2.66
C ARG A 213 43.95 -41.96 -1.70
#